data_AF-A0A9D2E2J8-F1
#
_entry.id   AF-A0A9D2E2J8-F1
#
_cell.length_a   1.000
_cell.length_b   1.000
_cell.length_c   1.000
_cell.angle_alpha   90.00
_cell.angle_beta   90.00
_cell.angle_gamma   90.00
#
_symmetry.space_group_name_H-M   'P 1'
#
loop_
_entity.id
_entity.type
_entity.pdbx_description
1 polymer ?
#
loop_
_entity_poly.entity_id
_entity_poly.type
_entity_poly.pdbx_seq_one_letter_code
_entity_poly.pdbx_strand_id
1 'polypeptide(L)'
;MSKIIGIDLGTTNSCVSVIEGGEPVVIANAEGARTTPSVVGFTKTGERLVGQVAKRQAITNPDRTVSSIKRHMGTDYKVNIDGKDYNPQQISAMILAKLKADAEAYLGEKVTDAVITVPAYFND
;
A
#
# COMPACT_ATOMS: atom_id res chain seq x y z
N MET A 1 3.60 24.59 -2.34
CA MET A 1 2.88 23.76 -1.35
C MET A 1 2.80 22.39 -1.99
N SER A 2 3.27 21.32 -1.32
CA SER A 2 3.19 19.96 -1.89
C SER A 2 1.74 19.62 -2.20
N LYS A 3 1.50 18.93 -3.30
CA LYS A 3 0.14 18.42 -3.59
C LYS A 3 -0.25 17.39 -2.52
N ILE A 4 -1.49 17.48 -2.05
CA ILE A 4 -2.10 16.47 -1.18
C ILE A 4 -2.67 15.37 -2.10
N ILE A 5 -2.31 14.12 -1.83
CA ILE A 5 -2.85 12.96 -2.57
C ILE A 5 -4.02 12.31 -1.84
N GLY A 6 -4.97 11.78 -2.59
CA GLY A 6 -6.01 10.89 -2.07
C GLY A 6 -5.56 9.45 -2.16
N ILE A 7 -5.63 8.70 -1.07
CA ILE A 7 -5.29 7.27 -1.05
C ILE A 7 -6.51 6.47 -0.63
N ASP A 8 -6.97 5.61 -1.53
CA ASP A 8 -7.85 4.52 -1.16
C ASP A 8 -6.99 3.32 -0.72
N LEU A 9 -6.92 3.07 0.59
CA LEU A 9 -6.18 1.94 1.15
C LEU A 9 -7.14 0.76 1.30
N GLY A 10 -7.47 0.01 0.26
CA GLY A 10 -8.43 -1.09 0.37
C GLY A 10 -7.84 -2.40 0.94
N THR A 11 -8.72 -3.31 1.34
CA THR A 11 -8.32 -4.66 1.82
C THR A 11 -7.62 -5.48 0.74
N THR A 12 -8.09 -5.39 -0.50
CA THR A 12 -7.60 -6.20 -1.63
C THR A 12 -6.74 -5.39 -2.60
N ASN A 13 -7.19 -4.18 -2.94
CA ASN A 13 -6.50 -3.27 -3.82
C ASN A 13 -6.47 -1.90 -3.18
N SER A 14 -5.46 -1.12 -3.52
CA SER A 14 -5.33 0.28 -3.17
C SER A 14 -5.18 1.14 -4.42
N CYS A 15 -5.52 2.42 -4.31
CA CYS A 15 -5.50 3.39 -5.39
C CYS A 15 -4.96 4.72 -4.87
N VAL A 16 -4.35 5.52 -5.74
CA VAL A 16 -3.90 6.88 -5.42
C VAL A 16 -4.35 7.86 -6.49
N SER A 17 -4.81 9.03 -6.05
CA SER A 17 -5.28 10.11 -6.90
C SER A 17 -4.74 11.47 -6.44
N VAL A 18 -4.84 12.45 -7.33
CA VAL A 18 -4.44 13.85 -7.07
C VAL A 18 -5.42 14.78 -7.78
N ILE A 19 -5.55 16.02 -7.31
CA ILE A 19 -6.31 17.06 -8.02
C ILE A 19 -5.39 17.76 -9.02
N GLU A 20 -5.79 17.79 -10.30
CA GLU A 20 -5.12 18.52 -11.37
C GLU A 20 -6.12 19.36 -12.14
N GLY A 21 -5.88 20.67 -12.26
CA GLY A 21 -6.79 21.57 -12.97
C GLY A 21 -8.21 21.64 -12.38
N GLY A 22 -8.39 21.26 -11.11
CA GLY A 22 -9.69 21.18 -10.45
C GLY A 22 -10.37 19.81 -10.55
N GLU A 23 -9.82 18.88 -11.34
CA GLU A 23 -10.40 17.55 -11.56
C GLU A 23 -9.57 16.46 -10.84
N PRO A 24 -10.23 15.41 -10.30
CA PRO A 24 -9.53 14.28 -9.73
C PRO A 24 -8.94 13.37 -10.82
N VAL A 25 -7.63 13.11 -10.72
CA VAL A 25 -6.88 12.24 -11.63
C VAL A 25 -6.35 11.03 -10.84
N VAL A 26 -6.63 9.82 -11.33
CA VAL A 26 -6.06 8.58 -10.78
C VAL A 26 -4.67 8.35 -11.38
N ILE A 27 -3.68 8.17 -10.51
CA ILE A 27 -2.29 7.95 -10.90
C ILE A 27 -2.07 6.45 -11.18
N ALA A 28 -1.44 6.13 -12.31
CA ALA A 28 -1.00 4.77 -12.60
C ALA A 28 0.24 4.44 -11.78
N ASN A 29 0.31 3.22 -11.24
CA ASN A 29 1.52 2.73 -10.57
C ASN A 29 2.65 2.45 -11.57
N ALA A 30 3.86 2.16 -11.06
CA ALA A 30 5.01 1.79 -11.87
C ALA A 30 4.76 0.61 -12.84
N GLU A 31 3.77 -0.24 -12.56
CA GLU A 31 3.35 -1.35 -13.42
C GLU A 31 2.31 -0.96 -14.49
N GLY A 32 1.93 0.32 -14.58
CA GLY A 32 0.96 0.85 -15.55
C GLY A 32 -0.51 0.63 -15.17
N ALA A 33 -0.79 0.06 -13.99
CA ALA A 33 -2.14 -0.19 -13.51
C ALA A 33 -2.64 0.97 -12.62
N ARG A 34 -3.94 1.26 -12.70
CA ARG A 34 -4.59 2.28 -11.83
C ARG A 34 -4.90 1.79 -10.41
N THR A 35 -4.62 0.53 -10.12
CA THR A 35 -4.75 -0.04 -8.78
C THR A 35 -3.55 -0.92 -8.46
N THR A 36 -3.16 -0.92 -7.19
CA THR A 36 -2.06 -1.70 -6.65
C THR A 36 -2.63 -2.73 -5.68
N PRO A 37 -2.37 -4.04 -5.85
CA PRO A 37 -2.78 -5.04 -4.87
C PRO A 37 -2.27 -4.71 -3.46
N SER A 38 -3.13 -4.84 -2.46
CA SER A 38 -2.79 -4.64 -1.04
C SER A 38 -2.08 -5.88 -0.49
N VAL A 39 -0.93 -6.19 -1.08
CA VAL A 39 -0.13 -7.39 -0.82
C VAL A 39 1.32 -6.98 -0.63
N VAL A 40 1.95 -7.53 0.41
CA VAL A 40 3.36 -7.32 0.73
C VAL A 40 4.04 -8.69 0.76
N GLY A 41 5.16 -8.83 0.06
CA GLY A 41 5.97 -10.04 0.04
C GLY A 41 7.37 -9.78 0.54
N PHE A 42 7.97 -10.76 1.19
CA PHE A 42 9.36 -10.72 1.63
C PHE A 42 10.17 -11.80 0.90
N THR A 43 11.24 -11.40 0.21
CA THR A 43 12.12 -12.34 -0.47
C THR A 43 13.01 -13.08 0.52
N LYS A 44 13.72 -14.11 0.05
CA LYS A 44 14.74 -14.82 0.85
C LYS A 44 15.91 -13.93 1.29
N THR A 45 16.16 -12.85 0.56
CA THR A 45 17.22 -11.87 0.85
C THR A 45 16.75 -10.72 1.72
N GLY A 46 15.48 -10.72 2.16
CA GLY A 46 14.90 -9.67 3.00
C GLY A 46 14.39 -8.45 2.23
N GLU A 47 14.40 -8.49 0.89
CA GLU A 47 13.80 -7.44 0.06
C GLU A 47 12.28 -7.46 0.20
N ARG A 48 11.68 -6.26 0.23
CA ARG A 48 10.23 -6.08 0.31
C ARG A 48 9.66 -5.85 -1.08
N LEU A 49 8.73 -6.71 -1.48
CA LEU A 49 7.93 -6.58 -2.68
C LEU A 49 6.54 -6.07 -2.28
N VAL A 50 5.95 -5.19 -3.08
CA VAL A 50 4.60 -4.65 -2.81
C VAL A 50 3.79 -4.65 -4.11
N GLY A 51 2.49 -4.90 -4.03
CA GLY A 51 1.62 -4.82 -5.20
C GLY A 51 1.67 -6.06 -6.08
N GLN A 52 1.76 -5.86 -7.40
CA GLN A 52 1.67 -6.96 -8.36
C GLN A 52 2.82 -7.95 -8.22
N VAL A 53 4.03 -7.46 -7.94
CA VAL A 53 5.20 -8.33 -7.77
C VAL A 53 5.02 -9.25 -6.57
N ALA A 54 4.53 -8.73 -5.44
CA ALA A 54 4.22 -9.54 -4.26
C ALA A 54 3.10 -10.56 -4.53
N LYS A 55 2.03 -10.13 -5.21
CA LYS A 55 0.89 -10.99 -5.55
C LYS A 55 1.29 -12.17 -6.43
N ARG A 56 2.20 -11.98 -7.39
CA ARG A 56 2.65 -13.04 -8.32
C ARG A 56 3.32 -14.21 -7.61
N GLN A 57 4.07 -13.95 -6.53
CA GLN A 57 4.75 -15.00 -5.77
C GLN A 57 3.91 -15.58 -4.62
N ALA A 58 2.67 -15.12 -4.40
CA ALA A 58 1.90 -15.50 -3.22
C ALA A 58 1.67 -17.02 -3.10
N ILE A 59 1.60 -17.73 -4.23
CA ILE A 59 1.42 -19.19 -4.27
C ILE A 59 2.73 -19.92 -3.97
N THR A 60 3.86 -19.43 -4.49
CA THR A 60 5.17 -20.09 -4.35
C THR A 60 5.94 -19.66 -3.11
N ASN A 61 5.52 -18.58 -2.46
CA ASN A 61 6.12 -18.02 -1.25
C ASN A 61 5.02 -17.56 -0.25
N PRO A 62 4.12 -18.47 0.19
CA PRO A 62 2.95 -18.11 0.99
C PRO A 62 3.33 -17.61 2.39
N ASP A 63 4.29 -18.24 3.06
CA ASP A 63 4.68 -17.91 4.44
C ASP A 63 5.32 -16.52 4.57
N ARG A 64 5.77 -15.95 3.45
CA ARG A 64 6.38 -14.62 3.39
C ARG A 64 5.55 -13.63 2.59
N THR A 65 4.29 -13.95 2.29
CA THR A 65 3.41 -13.06 1.54
C THR A 65 2.16 -12.75 2.36
N VAL A 66 1.99 -11.48 2.69
CA VAL A 66 0.91 -10.95 3.50
C VAL A 66 -0.14 -10.32 2.59
N SER A 67 -1.39 -10.71 2.75
CA SER A 67 -2.54 -10.13 2.06
C SER A 67 -3.65 -9.82 3.07
N SER A 68 -4.62 -8.99 2.68
CA SER A 68 -5.80 -8.66 3.49
C SER A 68 -5.49 -8.08 4.87
N ILE A 69 -4.30 -7.48 5.07
CA ILE A 69 -3.87 -7.00 6.39
C ILE A 69 -4.80 -5.94 6.98
N LYS A 70 -5.56 -5.21 6.15
CA LYS A 70 -6.56 -4.23 6.59
C LYS A 70 -7.63 -4.84 7.51
N ARG A 71 -7.90 -6.16 7.40
CA ARG A 71 -8.83 -6.87 8.30
C ARG A 71 -8.34 -6.95 9.75
N HIS A 72 -7.05 -6.74 9.97
CA HIS A 72 -6.41 -6.81 11.29
C HIS A 72 -6.05 -5.43 11.84
N MET A 73 -6.32 -4.34 11.11
CA MET A 73 -6.05 -2.98 11.59
C MET A 73 -6.80 -2.69 12.90
N GLY A 74 -6.14 -2.00 13.84
CA GLY A 74 -6.71 -1.69 15.15
C GLY A 74 -6.65 -2.84 16.17
N THR A 75 -6.00 -3.95 15.83
CA THR A 75 -5.83 -5.11 16.75
C THR A 75 -4.36 -5.29 17.16
N ASP A 76 -4.11 -6.20 18.10
CA ASP A 76 -2.78 -6.65 18.54
C ASP A 76 -2.20 -7.78 17.65
N TYR A 77 -2.85 -8.07 16.51
CA TYR A 77 -2.39 -9.06 15.55
C TYR A 77 -0.95 -8.79 15.11
N LYS A 78 -0.21 -9.87 14.87
CA LYS A 78 1.17 -9.81 14.38
C LYS A 78 1.39 -10.81 13.27
N VAL A 79 2.15 -10.39 12.27
CA VAL A 79 2.70 -11.26 11.24
C VAL A 79 4.17 -11.50 11.56
N ASN A 80 4.55 -12.76 11.77
CA ASN A 80 5.95 -13.12 11.93
C ASN A 80 6.56 -13.46 10.56
N ILE A 81 7.63 -12.78 10.19
CA ILE A 81 8.41 -13.06 8.98
C ILE A 81 9.86 -13.26 9.40
N ASP A 82 10.37 -14.49 9.25
CA ASP A 82 11.75 -14.87 9.59
C ASP A 82 12.18 -14.45 11.01
N GLY A 83 11.31 -14.65 12.00
CA GLY A 83 11.59 -14.31 13.40
C GLY A 83 11.38 -12.84 13.76
N LYS A 84 10.92 -12.00 12.81
CA LYS A 84 10.56 -10.61 13.07
C LYS A 84 9.05 -10.40 13.00
N ASP A 85 8.50 -9.84 14.07
CA ASP A 85 7.10 -9.45 14.14
C ASP A 85 6.85 -8.11 13.43
N TYR A 86 5.77 -8.07 12.66
CA TYR A 86 5.21 -6.87 12.05
C TYR A 86 3.75 -6.71 12.48
N ASN A 87 3.38 -5.51 12.91
CA ASN A 87 1.99 -5.18 13.15
C ASN A 87 1.26 -4.80 11.84
N PRO A 88 -0.08 -4.80 11.81
CA PRO A 88 -0.87 -4.41 10.65
C PRO A 88 -0.49 -3.03 10.08
N GLN A 89 -0.22 -2.07 10.96
CA GLN A 89 0.13 -0.70 10.59
C GLN A 89 1.45 -0.66 9.81
N GLN A 90 2.45 -1.45 10.20
CA GLN A 90 3.74 -1.55 9.52
C GLN A 90 3.61 -2.17 8.13
N ILE A 91 2.80 -3.22 7.98
CA ILE A 91 2.55 -3.82 6.65
C ILE A 91 1.77 -2.85 5.77
N SER A 92 0.72 -2.21 6.30
CA SER A 92 -0.03 -1.17 5.58
C SER A 92 0.86 0.02 5.20
N ALA A 93 1.82 0.41 6.04
CA ALA A 93 2.77 1.47 5.71
C ALA A 93 3.66 1.13 4.52
N MET A 94 3.99 -0.15 4.30
CA MET A 94 4.73 -0.58 3.10
C MET A 94 3.89 -0.40 1.83
N ILE A 95 2.57 -0.62 1.91
CA ILE A 95 1.63 -0.34 0.81
C ILE A 95 1.55 1.17 0.54
N LEU A 96 1.37 1.97 1.61
CA LEU A 96 1.33 3.43 1.51
C LEU A 96 2.63 4.01 0.93
N ALA A 97 3.80 3.47 1.31
CA ALA A 97 5.08 3.89 0.77
C ALA A 97 5.20 3.65 -0.74
N LYS A 98 4.67 2.52 -1.25
CA LYS A 98 4.61 2.29 -2.70
C LYS A 98 3.70 3.30 -3.39
N LEU A 99 2.49 3.53 -2.88
CA LEU A 99 1.54 4.49 -3.47
C LEU A 99 2.10 5.92 -3.49
N LYS A 100 2.78 6.31 -2.40
CA LYS A 100 3.50 7.59 -2.35
C LYS A 100 4.59 7.64 -3.41
N ALA A 101 5.44 6.62 -3.52
CA ALA A 101 6.53 6.60 -4.50
C ALA A 101 6.00 6.67 -5.95
N ASP A 102 4.92 5.95 -6.24
CA ASP A 102 4.25 5.99 -7.54
C ASP A 102 3.69 7.41 -7.82
N ALA A 103 3.12 8.08 -6.82
CA ALA A 103 2.65 9.46 -6.95
C ALA A 103 3.78 10.49 -7.11
N GLU A 104 4.86 10.37 -6.35
CA GLU A 104 6.05 11.24 -6.46
C GLU A 104 6.70 11.10 -7.84
N ALA A 105 6.79 9.88 -8.38
CA ALA A 105 7.31 9.64 -9.72
C ALA A 105 6.43 10.28 -10.81
N TYR A 106 5.10 10.24 -10.65
CA TYR A 106 4.16 10.89 -11.56
C TYR A 106 4.23 12.41 -11.50
N LEU A 107 4.29 12.98 -10.29
CA LEU A 107 4.26 14.43 -10.07
C LEU A 107 5.62 15.11 -10.31
N GLY A 108 6.73 14.36 -10.24
CA GLY A 108 8.08 14.91 -10.33
C GLY A 108 8.52 15.71 -9.09
N GLU A 109 7.79 15.61 -7.99
CA GLU A 109 8.07 16.29 -6.73
C GLU A 109 7.74 15.41 -5.52
N LYS A 110 8.18 15.83 -4.32
CA LYS A 110 7.90 15.11 -3.07
C LYS A 110 6.46 15.32 -2.60
N VAL A 111 5.87 14.24 -2.10
CA VAL A 111 4.54 14.24 -1.48
C VAL A 111 4.68 14.01 0.03
N THR A 112 4.22 14.97 0.81
CA THR A 112 4.31 14.94 2.29
C THR A 112 2.98 14.65 2.95
N ASP A 113 1.87 14.95 2.27
CA ASP A 113 0.54 14.98 2.87
C ASP A 113 -0.44 14.14 2.04
N ALA A 114 -1.34 13.45 2.74
CA ALA A 114 -2.34 12.58 2.11
C ALA A 114 -3.64 12.54 2.90
N VAL A 115 -4.74 12.32 2.19
CA VAL A 115 -6.03 11.92 2.76
C VAL A 115 -6.22 10.42 2.51
N ILE A 116 -6.44 9.63 3.56
CA ILE A 116 -6.51 8.16 3.47
C ILE A 116 -7.93 7.69 3.82
N THR A 117 -8.51 6.81 3.00
CA THR A 117 -9.85 6.24 3.24
C THR A 117 -9.85 5.16 4.33
N VAL A 118 -10.91 5.16 5.13
CA VAL A 118 -11.26 4.06 6.04
C VAL A 118 -12.73 3.68 5.84
N PRO A 119 -13.13 2.43 6.11
CA PRO A 119 -14.54 2.08 6.15
C PRO A 119 -15.29 2.94 7.15
N ALA A 120 -16.53 3.33 6.84
CA ALA A 120 -17.35 4.18 7.70
C ALA A 120 -17.65 3.58 9.08
N TYR A 121 -17.49 2.27 9.24
CA TYR A 121 -17.71 1.53 10.49
C TYR A 121 -16.41 1.24 11.26
N PHE A 122 -15.25 1.78 10.84
CA PHE A 122 -14.03 1.68 11.65
C PHE A 122 -14.25 2.38 13.00
N ASN A 123 -13.68 1.80 14.04
CA ASN A 123 -13.62 2.39 15.37
C ASN A 123 -12.32 3.19 15.56
N ASP A 124 -12.31 4.01 16.61
CA ASP A 124 -11.14 4.77 17.07
C ASP A 124 -10.09 3.86 17.73
#